data_AF-A0A3D1Z6B3-F1
#
_entry.id   AF-A0A3D1Z6B3-F1
#
_cell.length_a   1.000
_cell.length_b   1.000
_cell.length_c   1.000
_cell.angle_alpha   90.00
_cell.angle_beta   90.00
_cell.angle_gamma   90.00
#
_symmetry.space_group_name_H-M   'P 1'
#
loop_
_entity.id
_entity.type
_entity.pdbx_description
1 polymer ?
#
loop_
_entity_poly.entity_id
_entity_poly.type
_entity_poly.pdbx_seq_one_letter_code
_entity_poly.pdbx_strand_id
1 'polypeptide(L)' 'MSKKYSFQLIEKRNGWAAEIIRHITSRRTIVSKRQLGFATEAEATEWAEKELVEFQKIQAERNKRRSASKRKDEE' A
#
# COMPACT_ATOMS: atom_id res chain seq x y z
N MET A 1 13.65 -1.15 9.78
CA MET A 1 12.80 -1.87 8.81
C MET A 1 11.97 -0.83 8.05
N SER A 2 12.26 -0.57 6.78
CA SER A 2 11.43 0.36 5.98
C SER A 2 10.13 -0.35 5.62
N LYS A 3 8.98 0.20 6.04
CA LYS A 3 7.66 -0.32 5.63
C LYS A 3 7.53 -0.16 4.11
N LYS A 4 7.26 -1.26 3.41
CA LYS A 4 7.15 -1.29 1.93
C LYS A 4 5.94 -0.51 1.40
N TYR A 5 4.95 -0.32 2.25
CA TYR A 5 3.77 0.49 1.98
C TYR A 5 3.59 1.51 3.10
N SER A 6 3.15 2.68 2.72
CA SER A 6 2.71 3.78 3.56
C SER A 6 1.46 4.39 2.93
N PHE A 7 0.82 5.34 3.61
CA PHE A 7 -0.25 6.12 3.02
C PHE A 7 -0.03 7.61 3.30
N GLN A 8 -0.64 8.45 2.46
CA GLN A 8 -0.68 9.89 2.64
C GLN A 8 -2.11 10.38 2.51
N LEU A 9 -2.48 11.31 3.38
CA LEU A 9 -3.74 12.03 3.30
C LEU A 9 -3.48 13.42 2.71
N ILE A 10 -4.36 13.86 1.84
CA ILE A 10 -4.28 15.16 1.19
C ILE A 10 -5.63 15.84 1.33
N GLU A 11 -5.65 16.94 2.06
CA GLU A 11 -6.82 17.81 2.11
C GLU A 11 -7.03 18.48 0.75
N LYS A 12 -8.27 18.46 0.28
CA LYS A 12 -8.73 19.06 -0.98
C LYS A 12 -9.87 20.03 -0.67
N ARG A 13 -10.18 20.89 -1.64
CA ARG A 13 -11.13 22.00 -1.52
C ARG A 13 -12.47 21.61 -0.87
N ASN A 14 -12.97 20.39 -1.12
CA ASN A 14 -14.26 19.91 -0.62
C ASN A 14 -14.15 18.52 0.05
N GLY A 15 -13.03 18.18 0.67
CA GLY A 15 -12.89 16.90 1.38
C GLY A 15 -11.47 16.35 1.34
N TRP A 16 -11.35 15.06 1.59
CA TRP A 16 -10.07 14.39 1.76
C TRP A 16 -9.78 13.39 0.65
N ALA A 17 -8.50 13.21 0.38
CA ALA A 17 -7.98 12.18 -0.49
C ALA A 17 -6.99 11.31 0.28
N ALA A 18 -7.01 10.00 0.02
CA ALA A 18 -6.05 9.06 0.57
C ALA A 18 -5.28 8.38 -0.56
N GLU A 19 -3.95 8.34 -0.46
CA GLU A 19 -3.04 7.74 -1.42
C GLU A 19 -2.22 6.64 -0.73
N ILE A 20 -2.30 5.42 -1.23
CA ILE A 20 -1.43 4.30 -0.81
C ILE A 20 -0.12 4.40 -1.58
N ILE A 21 0.98 4.55 -0.87
CA ILE A 21 2.32 4.72 -1.42
C ILE A 21 3.10 3.41 -1.25
N ARG A 22 3.74 2.95 -2.33
CA ARG A 22 4.65 1.80 -2.32
C ARG A 22 6.08 2.26 -2.47
N HIS A 23 6.92 1.81 -1.56
CA HIS A 23 8.36 1.99 -1.60
C HIS A 23 8.95 0.90 -2.51
N ILE A 24 9.44 1.32 -3.68
CA ILE A 24 10.08 0.43 -4.65
C ILE A 24 11.55 0.23 -4.27
N THR A 25 12.22 1.34 -3.97
CA THR A 25 13.58 1.38 -3.43
C THR A 25 13.63 2.42 -2.31
N SER A 26 14.76 2.54 -1.61
CA SER A 26 14.95 3.58 -0.58
C SER A 26 14.80 5.01 -1.11
N ARG A 27 15.03 5.23 -2.41
CA ARG A 27 14.97 6.56 -3.05
C ARG A 27 13.73 6.76 -3.92
N ARG A 28 12.89 5.74 -4.10
CA ARG A 28 11.76 5.79 -5.05
C ARG A 28 10.49 5.21 -4.44
N THR A 29 9.46 6.03 -4.42
CA THR A 29 8.10 5.68 -4.06
C THR A 29 7.16 5.88 -5.25
N ILE A 30 6.04 5.15 -5.27
CA ILE A 30 4.96 5.31 -6.26
C ILE A 30 3.61 5.26 -5.57
N VAL A 31 2.62 5.97 -6.09
CA VAL A 31 1.22 5.80 -5.65
C VAL A 31 0.67 4.53 -6.29
N SER A 32 0.25 3.57 -5.45
CA SER A 32 -0.30 2.29 -5.88
C SER A 32 -1.83 2.31 -5.98
N LYS A 33 -2.49 3.09 -5.13
CA LYS A 33 -3.95 3.27 -5.13
C LYS A 33 -4.27 4.64 -4.58
N ARG A 34 -5.31 5.28 -5.09
CA ARG A 34 -5.81 6.55 -4.57
C ARG A 34 -7.32 6.51 -4.50
N GLN A 35 -7.87 7.09 -3.44
CA GLN A 35 -9.28 7.40 -3.34
C GLN A 35 -9.48 8.86 -2.96
N LEU A 36 -10.51 9.46 -3.53
CA LEU A 36 -10.87 10.87 -3.38
C LEU A 36 -12.31 10.97 -2.87
N GLY A 37 -12.65 12.11 -2.30
CA GLY A 37 -14.04 12.44 -1.95
C GLY A 37 -14.48 11.94 -0.58
N PHE A 38 -13.54 11.71 0.33
CA PHE A 38 -13.87 11.47 1.74
C PHE A 38 -14.38 12.76 2.37
N ALA A 39 -15.39 12.67 3.23
CA ALA A 39 -15.93 13.84 3.92
C ALA A 39 -14.98 14.27 5.05
N THR A 40 -14.33 13.31 5.71
CA THR A 40 -13.44 13.56 6.85
C THR A 40 -12.09 12.89 6.70
N GLU A 41 -11.10 13.40 7.42
CA GLU A 41 -9.77 12.77 7.53
C GLU A 41 -9.86 11.37 8.14
N ALA A 42 -10.77 11.16 9.11
CA ALA A 42 -10.96 9.87 9.77
C ALA A 42 -11.42 8.78 8.79
N GLU A 43 -12.41 9.08 7.94
CA GLU A 43 -12.87 8.16 6.88
C GLU A 43 -11.75 7.83 5.89
N ALA A 44 -10.96 8.84 5.50
CA ALA A 44 -9.83 8.67 4.61
C ALA A 44 -8.72 7.80 5.25
N THR A 45 -8.49 7.96 6.55
CA THR A 45 -7.52 7.19 7.33
C THR A 45 -7.95 5.73 7.45
N GLU A 46 -9.18 5.48 7.87
CA GLU A 46 -9.71 4.12 8.03
C GLU A 46 -9.66 3.35 6.71
N TRP A 47 -10.03 4.02 5.61
CA TRP A 47 -9.89 3.45 4.27
C TRP A 47 -8.43 3.13 3.95
N ALA A 48 -7.50 4.05 4.23
CA ALA A 48 -6.10 3.87 3.91
C ALA A 48 -5.46 2.72 4.71
N GLU A 49 -5.79 2.59 6.00
CA GLU A 49 -5.31 1.51 6.86
C GLU A 49 -5.82 0.15 6.40
N LYS A 50 -7.11 0.04 6.09
CA LYS A 50 -7.72 -1.18 5.56
C LYS A 50 -7.04 -1.64 4.27
N GLU A 51 -6.84 -0.72 3.35
CA GLU A 51 -6.15 -1.00 2.09
C GLU A 51 -4.68 -1.38 2.32
N LEU A 52 -3.98 -0.68 3.21
CA LEU A 52 -2.59 -0.99 3.53
C LEU A 52 -2.41 -2.44 4.02
N VAL A 53 -3.31 -2.92 4.87
CA VAL A 53 -3.31 -4.32 5.33
C VAL A 53 -3.52 -5.28 4.17
N GLU A 54 -4.44 -4.99 3.25
CA GLU A 54 -4.70 -5.82 2.07
C GLU A 54 -3.48 -5.87 1.14
N PHE A 55 -2.84 -4.73 0.88
CA PHE A 55 -1.61 -4.69 0.09
C PHE A 55 -0.48 -5.50 0.73
N GLN A 56 -0.34 -5.46 2.06
CA GLN A 56 0.66 -6.27 2.77
C GLN A 56 0.38 -7.78 2.63
N LYS A 57 -0.88 -8.20 2.75
CA LYS A 57 -1.29 -9.61 2.56
C LYS A 57 -0.98 -10.10 1.15
N ILE A 58 -1.42 -9.37 0.13
CA ILE A 58 -1.15 -9.70 -1.28
C ILE A 58 0.36 -9.85 -1.52
N GLN A 59 1.16 -8.97 -0.91
CA GLN A 59 2.61 -9.01 -1.06
C GLN A 59 3.27 -10.17 -0.31
N ALA A 60 2.80 -10.52 0.89
CA ALA A 60 3.27 -11.68 1.62
C ALA A 60 3.00 -12.97 0.83
N GLU A 61 1.79 -13.11 0.28
CA GLU A 61 1.40 -14.25 -0.56
C GLU A 61 2.25 -14.35 -1.84
N ARG A 62 2.49 -13.22 -2.52
CA ARG A 62 3.39 -13.18 -3.68
C ARG A 62 4.82 -13.58 -3.32
N ASN A 63 5.33 -13.14 -2.17
CA ASN A 63 6.67 -13.52 -1.70
C ASN A 63 6.74 -15.01 -1.41
N LYS A 64 5.71 -15.59 -0.76
CA LYS A 64 5.60 -17.02 -0.47
C LYS A 64 5.56 -17.87 -1.75
N ARG A 65 4.82 -17.43 -2.77
CA ARG A 65 4.80 -18.12 -4.07
C ARG A 65 6.17 -18.09 -4.74
N ARG A 66 6.84 -16.94 -4.77
CA ARG A 66 8.19 -16.83 -5.36
C ARG A 66 9.23 -17.68 -4.63
N SER A 67 9.18 -17.74 -3.30
CA SER A 67 10.11 -18.59 -2.53
C SER A 67 9.80 -20.08 -2.63
N ALA A 68 8.54 -20.46 -2.91
CA ALA A 68 8.16 -21.83 -3.20
C ALA A 68 8.64 -22.26 -4.60
N SER A 69 8.51 -21.41 -5.61
CA SER A 69 9.00 -21.67 -6.97
C SER A 69 10.52 -21.83 -7.01
N LYS A 70 11.26 -20.95 -6.33
CA LYS A 70 12.73 -20.99 -6.32
C LYS A 70 13.31 -22.28 -5.74
N ARG A 71 12.58 -22.94 -4.82
CA ARG A 71 12.99 -24.23 -4.23
C ARG A 71 12.75 -25.43 -5.14
N LYS A 72 11.90 -25.29 -6.17
CA LYS A 72 11.63 -26.39 -7.12
C LYS A 72 12.58 -26.39 -8.33
N ASP A 73 13.22 -25.26 -8.64
CA ASP A 73 14.16 -25.16 -9.74
C ASP A 73 15.60 -25.54 -9.33
N GLU A 74 15.86 -25.74 -8.04
CA GLU A 74 17.18 -26.10 -7.47
C GLU A 74 17.29 -27.59 -7.08
N GLU A 75 16.29 -28.43 -7.40
CA GLU A 75 16.26 -29.89 -7.21
C GLU A 75 16.15 -30.60 -8.57
#